data_AF-A0AA41RWM9-F1
#
_entry.id   AF-A0AA41RWM9-F1
#
_cell.length_a   1.000
_cell.length_b   1.000
_cell.length_c   1.000
_cell.angle_alpha   90.00
_cell.angle_beta   90.00
_cell.angle_gamma   90.00
#
_symmetry.space_group_name_H-M   'P 1'
#
loop_
_entity.id
_entity.type
_entity.pdbx_description
1 polymer ?
#
loop_
_entity_poly.entity_id
_entity_poly.type
_entity_poly.pdbx_seq_one_letter_code
_entity_poly.pdbx_strand_id
1 'polypeptide(L)'
;MQALGSPLNRSVQLMEQQTSCGALLRELQNIWHEMGESEADKDRMLMELERDCLELYRRKVEEASNAKARLHQSVAAKEAELAILMASLGELNLHSRVQADKRSTSLKDQLSSITPLLEDLRIEKDERMKQFSEIKTQIQKINGEISEYSHLNGTATGSAADLGEQDLSIRKLNEYQANLRELQKEKSDRLDKVLAYVNEVHTLCGVLGLDFGKTVSQVHPSLNEAGPGNSTNISNQTLEGLDQAIVKLKQERGTRIQKLKAIMASLSELWNLMDSPKEQRSQFRTTLFILGLSEAQITESGVLSVDIIDEAAAEVERLTKLKASRMKELVIKRRLELEDICRRAHMEPDTSTSPEKTSAMIDSGLVDPSELLANIEGQVAKAKDEAENRKEIMERIDRWISACDEERWLEDYNQDDNRYSAGRGAHINLKRAERARVTVTKISALVDNLIHKTLSWENERRLLFLYDGIRLVDMLEAYKINKQQKEEEKRRYRDQKKLHDLLLTEKESMYGSKPSPRRTNSFRQTNGHRTVGNGSMPATPRRLSAGSATPELTPRSRSGRHNGNFKEMRRMTTVPLNFVSVSKEDTMSTYTSICGSEPGSPPLG
;
A
#
# COMPACT_ATOMS: atom_id res chain seq x y z
N MET A 1 -32.21 -47.49 93.59
CA MET A 1 -33.38 -47.15 94.43
C MET A 1 -34.43 -46.51 93.55
N GLN A 2 -35.71 -46.81 93.80
CA GLN A 2 -36.91 -46.59 92.96
C GLN A 2 -37.13 -47.64 91.86
N ALA A 3 -37.62 -48.80 92.29
CA ALA A 3 -38.25 -49.80 91.43
C ALA A 3 -39.69 -49.33 91.14
N LEU A 4 -39.92 -48.87 89.91
CA LEU A 4 -41.25 -48.63 89.35
C LEU A 4 -41.94 -49.99 89.17
N GLY A 5 -43.11 -50.13 89.79
CA GLY A 5 -43.87 -51.38 89.86
C GLY A 5 -44.29 -51.91 88.49
N SER A 6 -44.15 -53.23 88.33
CA SER A 6 -44.61 -53.99 87.17
C SER A 6 -46.11 -53.81 86.91
N PRO A 7 -46.53 -53.44 85.67
CA PRO A 7 -47.94 -53.29 85.30
C PRO A 7 -48.77 -54.59 85.39
N LEU A 8 -48.09 -55.74 85.42
CA LEU A 8 -48.70 -57.07 85.52
C LEU A 8 -49.50 -57.27 86.81
N ASN A 9 -49.08 -56.68 87.94
CA ASN A 9 -49.85 -56.79 89.18
C ASN A 9 -51.12 -55.94 89.15
N ARG A 10 -51.13 -54.82 88.41
CA ARG A 10 -52.32 -53.97 88.31
C ARG A 10 -53.39 -54.56 87.40
N SER A 11 -53.01 -55.31 86.36
CA SER A 11 -53.96 -56.01 85.48
C SER A 11 -54.60 -57.23 86.14
N VAL A 12 -53.85 -57.95 86.97
CA VAL A 12 -54.40 -59.08 87.76
C VAL A 12 -55.32 -58.55 88.86
N GLN A 13 -54.96 -57.43 89.50
CA GLN A 13 -55.75 -56.82 90.57
C GLN A 13 -57.03 -56.11 90.07
N LEU A 14 -57.10 -55.76 88.78
CA LEU A 14 -58.34 -55.31 88.12
C LEU A 14 -59.28 -56.47 87.75
N MET A 15 -58.74 -57.67 87.57
CA MET A 15 -59.53 -58.88 87.30
C MET A 15 -60.25 -59.40 88.56
N GLU A 16 -59.71 -59.09 89.75
CA GLU A 16 -60.30 -59.44 91.05
C GLU A 16 -61.47 -58.54 91.48
N GLN A 17 -61.70 -57.40 90.80
CA GLN A 17 -62.75 -56.42 91.16
C GLN A 17 -64.03 -56.46 90.30
N GLN A 18 -64.17 -57.43 89.40
CA GLN A 18 -65.45 -57.74 88.74
C GLN A 18 -65.94 -59.08 89.27
N THR A 19 -67.16 -59.10 89.82
CA THR A 19 -67.93 -60.28 90.30
C THR A 19 -67.23 -61.61 90.03
N SER A 20 -66.47 -62.12 91.01
CA SER A 20 -65.64 -63.32 90.81
C SER A 20 -66.50 -64.43 90.20
N CYS A 21 -65.99 -65.13 89.18
CA CYS A 21 -66.72 -66.25 88.56
C CYS A 21 -67.27 -67.24 89.61
N GLY A 22 -66.56 -67.41 90.73
CA GLY A 22 -66.99 -68.22 91.87
C GLY A 22 -68.15 -67.67 92.71
N ALA A 23 -68.53 -66.39 92.58
CA ALA A 23 -69.75 -65.83 93.17
C ALA A 23 -70.97 -66.10 92.29
N LEU A 24 -70.85 -65.87 90.97
CA LEU A 24 -71.90 -66.16 89.98
C LEU A 24 -72.20 -67.66 89.87
N LEU A 25 -71.19 -68.52 89.98
CA LEU A 25 -71.37 -69.98 90.03
C LEU A 25 -72.16 -70.45 91.26
N ARG A 26 -71.94 -69.84 92.43
CA ARG A 26 -72.71 -70.15 93.66
C ARG A 26 -74.16 -69.70 93.56
N GLU A 27 -74.39 -68.54 92.93
CA GLU A 27 -75.73 -68.03 92.67
C GLU A 27 -76.48 -68.92 91.66
N LEU A 28 -75.79 -69.38 90.60
CA LEU A 28 -76.31 -70.34 89.63
C LEU A 28 -76.64 -71.70 90.26
N GLN A 29 -75.79 -72.19 91.18
CA GLN A 29 -76.04 -73.41 91.96
C GLN A 29 -77.29 -73.28 92.86
N ASN A 30 -77.50 -72.12 93.49
CA ASN A 30 -78.71 -71.87 94.27
C ASN A 30 -79.96 -71.86 93.38
N ILE A 31 -79.92 -71.20 92.21
CA ILE A 31 -81.04 -71.15 91.26
C ILE A 31 -81.36 -72.56 90.73
N TRP A 32 -80.35 -73.38 90.39
CA TRP A 32 -80.58 -74.77 89.99
C TRP A 32 -81.18 -75.64 91.10
N HIS A 33 -80.83 -75.36 92.37
CA HIS A 33 -81.43 -76.03 93.52
C HIS A 33 -82.91 -75.64 93.69
N GLU A 34 -83.26 -74.36 93.49
CA GLU A 34 -84.64 -73.86 93.55
C GLU A 34 -85.53 -74.38 92.41
N MET A 35 -84.98 -74.55 91.20
CA MET A 35 -85.72 -75.06 90.03
C MET A 35 -85.86 -76.60 90.01
N GLY A 36 -85.08 -77.32 90.80
CA GLY A 36 -85.10 -78.79 90.85
C GLY A 36 -84.37 -79.48 89.68
N GLU A 37 -83.34 -78.85 89.12
CA GLU A 37 -82.56 -79.40 87.99
C GLU A 37 -81.82 -80.69 88.38
N SER A 38 -81.71 -81.63 87.45
CA SER A 38 -81.02 -82.90 87.67
C SER A 38 -79.49 -82.70 87.74
N GLU A 39 -78.78 -83.53 88.50
CA GLU A 39 -77.30 -83.45 88.56
C GLU A 39 -76.67 -83.62 87.16
N ALA A 40 -77.25 -84.44 86.29
CA ALA A 40 -76.79 -84.61 84.92
C ALA A 40 -77.01 -83.36 84.04
N ASP A 41 -78.04 -82.55 84.32
CA ASP A 41 -78.29 -81.28 83.63
C ASP A 41 -77.36 -80.17 84.15
N LYS A 42 -77.12 -80.10 85.46
CA LYS A 42 -76.14 -79.18 86.07
C LYS A 42 -74.73 -79.43 85.57
N ASP A 43 -74.29 -80.70 85.53
CA ASP A 43 -72.99 -81.09 84.98
C ASP A 43 -72.88 -80.76 83.49
N ARG A 44 -73.96 -80.97 82.72
CA ARG A 44 -74.02 -80.53 81.31
C ARG A 44 -73.83 -79.02 81.20
N MET A 45 -74.62 -78.21 81.89
CA MET A 45 -74.56 -76.75 81.82
C MET A 45 -73.23 -76.19 82.33
N LEU A 46 -72.62 -76.79 83.36
CA LEU A 46 -71.27 -76.44 83.82
C LEU A 46 -70.20 -76.77 82.76
N MET A 47 -70.29 -77.93 82.13
CA MET A 47 -69.40 -78.29 81.02
C MET A 47 -69.57 -77.35 79.82
N GLU A 48 -70.78 -76.86 79.54
CA GLU A 48 -71.02 -75.83 78.53
C GLU A 48 -70.37 -74.50 78.90
N LEU A 49 -70.49 -74.06 80.15
CA LEU A 49 -69.84 -72.84 80.65
C LEU A 49 -68.32 -72.95 80.60
N GLU A 50 -67.74 -74.08 81.02
CA GLU A 50 -66.30 -74.34 80.92
C GLU A 50 -65.82 -74.35 79.47
N ARG A 51 -66.58 -74.98 78.57
CA ARG A 51 -66.31 -74.98 77.12
C ARG A 51 -66.31 -73.56 76.56
N ASP A 52 -67.32 -72.76 76.88
CA ASP A 52 -67.47 -71.40 76.38
C ASP A 52 -66.38 -70.47 76.95
N CYS A 53 -66.02 -70.64 78.23
CA CYS A 53 -64.87 -69.94 78.84
C CYS A 53 -63.54 -70.32 78.16
N LEU A 54 -63.31 -71.62 77.91
CA LEU A 54 -62.12 -72.09 77.20
C LEU A 54 -62.05 -71.56 75.76
N GLU A 55 -63.20 -71.49 75.06
CA GLU A 55 -63.26 -70.92 73.72
C GLU A 55 -62.94 -69.43 73.74
N LEU A 56 -63.44 -68.67 74.73
CA LEU A 56 -63.12 -67.26 74.90
C LEU A 56 -61.62 -67.04 75.20
N TYR A 57 -61.03 -67.85 76.08
CA TYR A 57 -59.57 -67.80 76.32
C TYR A 57 -58.78 -68.18 75.07
N ARG A 58 -59.16 -69.23 74.35
CA ARG A 58 -58.53 -69.63 73.08
C ARG A 58 -58.60 -68.50 72.06
N ARG A 59 -59.77 -67.86 71.91
CA ARG A 59 -59.97 -66.69 71.03
C ARG A 59 -59.07 -65.53 71.43
N LYS A 60 -58.97 -65.21 72.73
CA LYS A 60 -58.07 -64.14 73.22
C LYS A 60 -56.59 -64.45 73.02
N VAL A 61 -56.17 -65.71 73.21
CA VAL A 61 -54.81 -66.16 72.91
C VAL A 61 -54.54 -66.08 71.40
N GLU A 62 -55.50 -66.46 70.56
CA GLU A 62 -55.39 -66.39 69.11
C GLU A 62 -55.34 -64.93 68.61
N GLU A 63 -56.19 -64.05 69.12
CA GLU A 63 -56.15 -62.60 68.87
C GLU A 63 -54.78 -62.01 69.24
N ALA A 64 -54.25 -62.36 70.41
CA ALA A 64 -52.94 -61.91 70.88
C ALA A 64 -51.78 -62.50 70.05
N SER A 65 -51.88 -63.77 69.66
CA SER A 65 -50.91 -64.45 68.78
C SER A 65 -50.89 -63.80 67.39
N ASN A 66 -52.05 -63.53 66.81
CA ASN A 66 -52.20 -62.84 65.54
C ASN A 66 -51.70 -61.38 65.63
N ALA A 67 -51.92 -60.69 66.74
CA ALA A 67 -51.35 -59.36 66.97
C ALA A 67 -49.82 -59.41 67.06
N LYS A 68 -49.26 -60.40 67.77
CA LYS A 68 -47.81 -60.63 67.86
C LYS A 68 -47.19 -60.94 66.49
N ALA A 69 -47.82 -61.81 65.70
CA ALA A 69 -47.37 -62.16 64.36
C ALA A 69 -47.37 -60.93 63.42
N ARG A 70 -48.42 -60.10 63.47
CA ARG A 70 -48.49 -58.83 62.73
C ARG A 70 -47.37 -57.86 63.13
N LEU A 71 -47.05 -57.75 64.43
CA LEU A 71 -45.95 -56.92 64.90
C LEU A 71 -44.59 -57.44 64.40
N HIS A 72 -44.35 -58.76 64.46
CA HIS A 72 -43.13 -59.35 63.90
C HIS A 72 -42.99 -59.10 62.40
N GLN A 73 -44.07 -59.27 61.64
CA GLN A 73 -44.08 -58.99 60.21
C GLN A 73 -43.79 -57.51 59.92
N SER A 74 -44.37 -56.59 60.71
CA SER A 74 -44.12 -55.16 60.59
C SER A 74 -42.67 -54.79 60.88
N VAL A 75 -42.08 -55.35 61.94
CA VAL A 75 -40.65 -55.18 62.25
C VAL A 75 -39.80 -55.68 61.10
N ALA A 76 -40.03 -56.91 60.63
CA ALA A 76 -39.25 -57.50 59.54
C ALA A 76 -39.35 -56.66 58.24
N ALA A 77 -40.54 -56.16 57.90
CA ALA A 77 -40.74 -55.30 56.74
C ALA A 77 -39.97 -53.97 56.86
N LYS A 78 -40.02 -53.34 58.04
CA LYS A 78 -39.30 -52.09 58.33
C LYS A 78 -37.78 -52.28 58.36
N GLU A 79 -37.31 -53.40 58.89
CA GLU A 79 -35.88 -53.78 58.86
C GLU A 79 -35.38 -54.05 57.43
N ALA A 80 -36.20 -54.69 56.58
CA ALA A 80 -35.87 -54.91 55.18
C ALA A 80 -35.80 -53.59 54.41
N GLU A 81 -36.75 -52.67 54.63
CA GLU A 81 -36.73 -51.32 54.06
C GLU A 81 -35.46 -50.56 54.49
N LEU A 82 -35.09 -50.65 55.77
CA LEU A 82 -33.90 -50.01 56.32
C LEU A 82 -32.64 -50.56 55.66
N ALA A 83 -32.53 -51.88 55.48
CA ALA A 83 -31.38 -52.50 54.81
C ALA A 83 -31.24 -52.04 53.35
N ILE A 84 -32.34 -51.86 52.62
CA ILE A 84 -32.34 -51.35 51.25
C ILE A 84 -31.87 -49.88 51.22
N LEU A 85 -32.40 -49.03 52.11
CA LEU A 85 -32.00 -47.62 52.18
C LEU A 85 -30.52 -47.48 52.53
N MET A 86 -30.04 -48.22 53.54
CA MET A 86 -28.62 -48.25 53.92
C MET A 86 -27.71 -48.70 52.78
N ALA A 87 -28.10 -49.76 52.05
CA ALA A 87 -27.36 -50.22 50.89
C ALA A 87 -27.31 -49.16 49.78
N SER A 88 -28.41 -48.46 49.52
CA SER A 88 -28.47 -47.39 48.52
C SER A 88 -27.63 -46.17 48.90
N LEU A 89 -27.64 -45.77 50.18
CA LEU A 89 -26.87 -44.61 50.68
C LEU A 89 -25.40 -44.95 50.96
N GLY A 90 -25.04 -46.24 50.96
CA GLY A 90 -23.69 -46.72 51.30
C GLY A 90 -23.34 -46.57 52.78
N GLU A 91 -24.33 -46.42 53.66
CA GLU A 91 -24.13 -46.28 55.10
C GLU A 91 -24.05 -47.66 55.77
N LEU A 92 -22.88 -48.04 56.28
CA LEU A 92 -22.69 -49.34 56.96
C LEU A 92 -22.68 -49.21 58.49
N ASN A 93 -22.47 -48.00 59.02
CA ASN A 93 -22.22 -47.75 60.45
C ASN A 93 -23.47 -47.82 61.34
N LEU A 94 -24.67 -47.67 60.77
CA LEU A 94 -25.93 -47.75 61.53
C LEU A 94 -26.35 -49.20 61.82
N HIS A 95 -25.80 -50.18 61.10
CA HIS A 95 -26.22 -51.58 61.20
C HIS A 95 -25.82 -52.18 62.55
N SER A 96 -24.64 -51.82 63.06
CA SER A 96 -24.16 -52.22 64.39
C SER A 96 -24.94 -51.56 65.54
N ARG A 97 -25.41 -50.32 65.34
CA ARG A 97 -26.22 -49.55 66.31
C ARG A 97 -27.61 -50.19 66.47
N VAL A 98 -28.27 -50.51 65.35
CA VAL A 98 -29.59 -51.13 65.34
C VAL A 98 -29.54 -52.58 65.85
N GLN A 99 -28.48 -53.35 65.58
CA GLN A 99 -28.35 -54.71 66.11
C GLN A 99 -28.10 -54.78 67.64
N ALA A 100 -27.47 -53.77 68.23
CA ALA A 100 -27.19 -53.75 69.68
C ALA A 100 -28.46 -53.60 70.54
N ASP A 101 -29.47 -52.87 70.06
CA ASP A 101 -30.76 -52.66 70.74
C ASP A 101 -31.76 -53.83 70.62
N LYS A 102 -31.49 -54.80 69.72
CA LYS A 102 -32.40 -55.92 69.42
C LYS A 102 -32.54 -56.94 70.56
N ARG A 103 -31.59 -57.00 71.51
CA ARG A 103 -31.49 -58.15 72.43
C ARG A 103 -32.37 -58.06 73.69
N SER A 104 -33.08 -56.96 73.94
CA SER A 104 -33.81 -56.80 75.22
C SER A 104 -35.08 -55.93 75.19
N THR A 105 -35.59 -55.53 74.03
CA THR A 105 -36.71 -54.58 73.89
C THR A 105 -38.01 -55.24 73.41
N SER A 106 -39.17 -54.68 73.77
CA SER A 106 -40.46 -55.20 73.29
C SER A 106 -40.65 -54.93 71.79
N LEU A 107 -41.49 -55.73 71.10
CA LEU A 107 -41.75 -55.52 69.65
C LEU A 107 -42.29 -54.12 69.33
N LYS A 108 -43.05 -53.51 70.26
CA LYS A 108 -43.55 -52.14 70.10
C LYS A 108 -42.44 -51.11 70.25
N ASP A 109 -41.49 -51.35 71.15
CA ASP A 109 -40.32 -50.48 71.35
C ASP A 109 -39.34 -50.58 70.18
N GLN A 110 -39.18 -51.78 69.61
CA GLN A 110 -38.40 -51.97 68.37
C GLN A 110 -39.00 -51.17 67.22
N LEU A 111 -40.33 -51.22 67.03
CA LEU A 111 -41.00 -50.41 66.01
C LEU A 111 -40.85 -48.91 66.26
N SER A 112 -41.01 -48.44 67.50
CA SER A 112 -40.87 -47.02 67.83
C SER A 112 -39.43 -46.50 67.64
N SER A 113 -38.42 -47.37 67.80
CA SER A 113 -37.01 -47.02 67.54
C SER A 113 -36.64 -47.02 66.05
N ILE A 114 -37.15 -47.96 65.25
CA ILE A 114 -36.83 -48.09 63.81
C ILE A 114 -37.55 -47.04 62.96
N THR A 115 -38.76 -46.65 63.34
CA THR A 115 -39.59 -45.71 62.57
C THR A 115 -38.93 -44.35 62.32
N PRO A 116 -38.38 -43.64 63.32
CA PRO A 116 -37.71 -42.35 63.09
C PRO A 116 -36.45 -42.50 62.22
N LEU A 117 -35.63 -43.54 62.45
CA LEU A 117 -34.42 -43.81 61.65
C LEU A 117 -34.74 -44.03 60.18
N LEU A 118 -35.84 -44.72 59.88
CA LEU A 118 -36.30 -44.89 58.51
C LEU A 118 -36.72 -43.58 57.86
N GLU A 119 -37.39 -42.71 58.60
CA GLU A 119 -37.83 -41.42 58.07
C GLU A 119 -36.64 -40.49 57.81
N ASP A 120 -35.65 -40.47 58.70
CA ASP A 120 -34.39 -39.74 58.51
C ASP A 120 -33.66 -40.21 57.24
N LEU A 121 -33.52 -41.54 57.04
CA LEU A 121 -32.87 -42.10 55.85
C LEU A 121 -33.66 -41.85 54.56
N ARG A 122 -35.00 -41.75 54.62
CA ARG A 122 -35.83 -41.36 53.47
C ARG A 122 -35.58 -39.92 53.08
N ILE A 123 -35.53 -39.01 54.06
CA ILE A 123 -35.21 -37.60 53.82
C ILE A 123 -33.81 -37.48 53.22
N GLU A 124 -32.81 -38.16 53.78
CA GLU A 124 -31.44 -38.13 53.25
C GLU A 124 -31.37 -38.66 51.81
N LYS A 125 -32.08 -39.75 51.51
CA LYS A 125 -32.18 -40.29 50.16
C LYS A 125 -32.76 -39.26 49.17
N ASP A 126 -33.84 -38.60 49.54
CA ASP A 126 -34.49 -37.61 48.67
C ASP A 126 -33.58 -36.38 48.45
N GLU A 127 -32.88 -35.92 49.49
CA GLU A 127 -31.86 -34.87 49.37
C GLU A 127 -30.71 -35.28 48.46
N ARG A 128 -30.19 -36.51 48.60
CA ARG A 128 -29.12 -37.04 47.75
C ARG A 128 -29.57 -37.10 46.29
N MET A 129 -30.79 -37.59 46.05
CA MET A 129 -31.36 -37.70 44.70
C MET A 129 -31.47 -36.31 44.04
N LYS A 130 -31.85 -35.29 44.81
CA LYS A 130 -31.86 -33.90 44.36
C LYS A 130 -30.45 -33.39 44.01
N GLN A 131 -29.43 -33.70 44.82
CA GLN A 131 -28.05 -33.32 44.52
C GLN A 131 -27.53 -33.99 43.25
N PHE A 132 -27.81 -35.29 43.06
CA PHE A 132 -27.42 -36.00 41.84
C PHE A 132 -28.10 -35.43 40.60
N SER A 133 -29.41 -35.13 40.66
CA SER A 133 -30.12 -34.55 39.52
C SER A 133 -29.60 -33.14 39.18
N GLU A 134 -29.30 -32.33 40.18
CA GLU A 134 -28.68 -31.01 40.00
C GLU A 134 -27.29 -31.14 39.34
N ILE A 135 -26.41 -32.01 39.84
CA ILE A 135 -25.07 -32.18 39.26
C ILE A 135 -25.15 -32.76 37.84
N LYS A 136 -26.02 -33.74 37.59
CA LYS A 136 -26.21 -34.35 36.26
C LYS A 136 -26.71 -33.31 35.25
N THR A 137 -27.66 -32.45 35.63
CA THR A 137 -28.15 -31.38 34.75
C THR A 137 -27.07 -30.34 34.45
N GLN A 138 -26.24 -29.97 35.43
CA GLN A 138 -25.10 -29.07 35.21
C GLN A 138 -24.05 -29.69 34.28
N ILE A 139 -23.72 -30.97 34.45
CA ILE A 139 -22.80 -31.70 33.57
C ILE A 139 -23.34 -31.74 32.14
N GLN A 140 -24.62 -32.08 31.95
CA GLN A 140 -25.26 -32.10 30.63
C GLN A 140 -25.23 -30.72 29.96
N LYS A 141 -25.46 -29.64 30.73
CA LYS A 141 -25.36 -28.27 30.23
C LYS A 141 -23.95 -27.94 29.74
N ILE A 142 -22.92 -28.22 30.54
CA ILE A 142 -21.52 -27.92 30.14
C ILE A 142 -21.10 -28.78 28.94
N ASN A 143 -21.43 -30.07 28.95
CA ASN A 143 -21.17 -30.95 27.81
C ASN A 143 -21.87 -30.47 26.54
N GLY A 144 -23.07 -29.93 26.66
CA GLY A 144 -23.80 -29.34 25.54
C GLY A 144 -23.24 -28.02 25.04
N GLU A 145 -22.50 -27.27 25.85
CA GLU A 145 -21.78 -26.06 25.42
C GLU A 145 -20.43 -26.42 24.76
N ILE A 146 -19.80 -27.50 25.22
CA ILE A 146 -18.54 -28.04 24.69
C ILE A 146 -18.75 -28.83 23.38
N SER A 147 -19.84 -29.59 23.30
CA SER A 147 -20.22 -30.40 22.16
C SER A 147 -21.28 -29.69 21.32
N GLU A 148 -21.16 -29.77 20.00
CA GLU A 148 -21.82 -28.89 19.03
C GLU A 148 -23.34 -29.12 18.81
N TYR A 149 -24.05 -29.66 19.81
CA TYR A 149 -25.42 -30.13 19.63
C TYR A 149 -26.31 -29.82 20.85
N SER A 150 -26.58 -28.53 21.12
CA SER A 150 -27.59 -28.15 22.12
C SER A 150 -28.65 -27.17 21.63
N HIS A 151 -28.44 -26.52 20.50
CA HIS A 151 -29.33 -25.43 20.07
C HIS A 151 -30.29 -25.78 18.93
N LEU A 152 -30.32 -27.03 18.44
CA LEU A 152 -31.19 -27.37 17.30
C LEU A 152 -32.13 -28.56 17.45
N ASN A 153 -32.16 -29.33 18.53
CA ASN A 153 -33.22 -30.32 18.71
C ASN A 153 -33.58 -30.52 20.18
N GLY A 154 -34.76 -30.02 20.56
CA GLY A 154 -35.45 -30.35 21.81
C GLY A 154 -35.97 -31.79 21.84
N THR A 155 -35.15 -32.75 21.42
CA THR A 155 -35.46 -34.18 21.48
C THR A 155 -34.31 -34.91 22.15
N ALA A 156 -34.43 -34.96 23.47
CA ALA A 156 -33.91 -35.98 24.36
C ALA A 156 -33.47 -37.27 23.63
N THR A 157 -32.18 -37.39 23.33
CA THR A 157 -31.58 -38.66 22.92
C THR A 157 -30.16 -38.72 23.45
N GLY A 158 -30.05 -39.01 24.75
CA GLY A 158 -28.78 -39.22 25.42
C GLY A 158 -29.00 -39.39 26.92
N SER A 159 -29.22 -40.64 27.36
CA SER A 159 -29.37 -41.10 28.75
C SER A 159 -30.76 -41.03 29.42
N ALA A 160 -31.83 -41.34 28.69
CA ALA A 160 -33.05 -41.90 29.32
C ALA A 160 -32.83 -43.33 29.92
N ALA A 161 -31.58 -43.77 30.03
CA ALA A 161 -31.15 -45.06 30.53
C ALA A 161 -30.45 -44.96 31.90
N ASP A 162 -30.83 -44.00 32.73
CA ASP A 162 -30.42 -43.95 34.14
C ASP A 162 -31.61 -44.23 35.07
N LEU A 163 -32.40 -45.24 34.71
CA LEU A 163 -33.48 -45.77 35.53
C LEU A 163 -32.96 -46.71 36.65
N GLY A 164 -31.70 -46.60 37.07
CA GLY A 164 -31.12 -47.64 37.93
C GLY A 164 -29.80 -47.37 38.64
N GLU A 165 -29.27 -46.15 38.76
CA GLU A 165 -28.21 -45.92 39.76
C GLU A 165 -28.83 -45.89 41.17
N GLN A 166 -29.03 -47.09 41.72
CA GLN A 166 -29.39 -47.31 43.13
C GLN A 166 -28.26 -46.92 44.10
N ASP A 167 -27.08 -46.56 43.57
CA ASP A 167 -25.91 -46.13 44.32
C ASP A 167 -25.95 -44.62 44.56
N LEU A 168 -26.55 -44.23 45.68
CA LEU A 168 -26.60 -42.87 46.23
C LEU A 168 -25.47 -42.66 47.24
N SER A 169 -24.39 -43.45 47.18
CA SER A 169 -23.26 -43.34 48.10
C SER A 169 -22.52 -42.01 47.98
N ILE A 170 -21.87 -41.62 49.07
CA ILE A 170 -21.13 -40.35 49.13
C ILE A 170 -19.93 -40.37 48.18
N ARG A 171 -19.38 -41.56 47.95
CA ARG A 171 -18.28 -41.78 47.01
C ARG A 171 -18.73 -41.45 45.59
N LYS A 172 -19.86 -42.02 45.14
CA LYS A 172 -20.40 -41.75 43.80
C LYS A 172 -20.75 -40.27 43.64
N LEU A 173 -21.34 -39.65 44.67
CA LEU A 173 -21.61 -38.21 44.66
C LEU A 173 -20.32 -37.39 44.49
N ASN A 174 -19.26 -37.74 45.23
CA ASN A 174 -17.95 -37.09 45.13
C ASN A 174 -17.31 -37.28 43.74
N GLU A 175 -17.48 -38.43 43.10
CA GLU A 175 -17.03 -38.69 41.72
C GLU A 175 -17.75 -37.76 40.73
N TYR A 176 -19.08 -37.64 40.80
CA TYR A 176 -19.83 -36.69 39.97
C TYR A 176 -19.45 -35.23 40.24
N GLN A 177 -19.23 -34.85 41.50
CA GLN A 177 -18.73 -33.52 41.84
C GLN A 177 -17.31 -33.27 41.30
N ALA A 178 -16.42 -34.26 41.31
CA ALA A 178 -15.10 -34.15 40.73
C ALA A 178 -15.17 -33.96 39.21
N ASN A 179 -15.98 -34.77 38.51
CA ASN A 179 -16.22 -34.64 37.08
C ASN A 179 -16.79 -33.26 36.72
N LEU A 180 -17.74 -32.75 37.52
CA LEU A 180 -18.28 -31.40 37.32
C LEU A 180 -17.20 -30.33 37.45
N ARG A 181 -16.31 -30.42 38.46
CA ARG A 181 -15.19 -29.47 38.63
C ARG A 181 -14.22 -29.52 37.45
N GLU A 182 -13.92 -30.71 36.94
CA GLU A 182 -13.06 -30.89 35.76
C GLU A 182 -13.67 -30.25 34.51
N LEU A 183 -14.95 -30.49 34.24
CA LEU A 183 -15.68 -29.89 33.12
C LEU A 183 -15.80 -28.36 33.25
N GLN A 184 -16.02 -27.84 34.46
CA GLN A 184 -16.02 -26.41 34.72
C GLN A 184 -14.66 -25.78 34.41
N LYS A 185 -13.57 -26.46 34.79
CA LYS A 185 -12.21 -26.03 34.46
C LYS A 185 -11.98 -26.06 32.94
N GLU A 186 -12.32 -27.16 32.27
CA GLU A 186 -12.19 -27.28 30.81
C GLU A 186 -12.96 -26.16 30.08
N LYS A 187 -14.19 -25.87 30.52
CA LYS A 187 -14.98 -24.76 29.99
C LYS A 187 -14.25 -23.41 30.13
N SER A 188 -13.65 -23.15 31.30
CA SER A 188 -12.86 -21.93 31.52
C SER A 188 -11.64 -21.88 30.61
N ASP A 189 -10.87 -22.96 30.54
CA ASP A 189 -9.67 -23.05 29.71
C ASP A 189 -10.00 -22.86 28.21
N ARG A 190 -11.14 -23.38 27.74
CA ARG A 190 -11.64 -23.18 26.37
C ARG A 190 -12.07 -21.73 26.12
N LEU A 191 -12.76 -21.09 27.06
CA LEU A 191 -13.14 -19.68 26.95
C LEU A 191 -11.92 -18.77 26.85
N ASP A 192 -10.91 -19.01 27.69
CA ASP A 192 -9.64 -18.27 27.66
C ASP A 192 -8.92 -18.47 26.32
N LYS A 193 -8.93 -19.69 25.79
CA LYS A 193 -8.36 -20.01 24.47
C LYS A 193 -9.11 -19.32 23.33
N VAL A 194 -10.44 -19.33 23.33
CA VAL A 194 -11.26 -18.61 22.34
C VAL A 194 -10.96 -17.12 22.39
N LEU A 195 -10.90 -16.52 23.58
CA LEU A 195 -10.56 -15.11 23.75
C LEU A 195 -9.17 -14.78 23.19
N ALA A 196 -8.16 -15.62 23.48
CA ALA A 196 -6.82 -15.46 22.95
C ALA A 196 -6.80 -15.53 21.41
N TYR A 197 -7.48 -16.51 20.82
CA TYR A 197 -7.58 -16.66 19.37
C TYR A 197 -8.32 -15.51 18.70
N VAL A 198 -9.43 -15.06 19.27
CA VAL A 198 -10.19 -13.90 18.75
C VAL A 198 -9.34 -12.63 18.82
N ASN A 199 -8.59 -12.41 19.89
CA ASN A 199 -7.66 -11.29 19.99
C ASN A 199 -6.54 -11.38 18.95
N GLU A 200 -5.99 -12.58 18.71
CA GLU A 200 -4.98 -12.78 17.68
C GLU A 200 -5.54 -12.49 16.27
N VAL A 201 -6.74 -13.00 15.95
CA VAL A 201 -7.45 -12.67 14.70
C VAL A 201 -7.68 -11.16 14.59
N HIS A 202 -8.13 -10.49 15.65
CA HIS A 202 -8.31 -9.04 15.67
C HIS A 202 -7.02 -8.28 15.35
N THR A 203 -5.90 -8.65 15.98
CA THR A 203 -4.60 -8.02 15.69
C THR A 203 -4.14 -8.26 14.25
N LEU A 204 -4.31 -9.48 13.73
CA LEU A 204 -3.94 -9.81 12.35
C LEU A 204 -4.82 -9.08 11.33
N CYS A 205 -6.14 -9.02 11.56
CA CYS A 205 -7.06 -8.25 10.74
C CYS A 205 -6.71 -6.77 10.75
N GLY A 206 -6.41 -6.19 11.91
CA GLY A 206 -5.97 -4.80 12.04
C GLY A 206 -4.73 -4.50 11.20
N VAL A 207 -3.67 -5.32 11.31
CA VAL A 207 -2.44 -5.16 10.53
C VAL A 207 -2.67 -5.30 9.02
N LEU A 208 -3.52 -6.25 8.61
CA LEU A 208 -3.85 -6.51 7.21
C LEU A 208 -4.92 -5.55 6.64
N GLY A 209 -5.52 -4.70 7.46
CA GLY A 209 -6.65 -3.86 7.06
C GLY A 209 -7.88 -4.66 6.62
N LEU A 210 -8.11 -5.84 7.20
CA LEU A 210 -9.27 -6.70 6.91
C LEU A 210 -10.40 -6.44 7.90
N ASP A 211 -11.63 -6.66 7.46
CA ASP A 211 -12.80 -6.60 8.33
C ASP A 211 -12.80 -7.77 9.32
N PHE A 212 -12.59 -7.45 10.60
CA PHE A 212 -12.58 -8.42 11.68
C PHE A 212 -13.92 -9.17 11.77
N GLY A 213 -15.05 -8.45 11.79
CA GLY A 213 -16.37 -9.03 11.98
C GLY A 213 -16.72 -10.07 10.92
N LYS A 214 -16.43 -9.78 9.66
CA LYS A 214 -16.57 -10.70 8.53
C LYS A 214 -15.68 -11.93 8.67
N THR A 215 -14.44 -11.74 9.14
CA THR A 215 -13.47 -12.83 9.32
C THR A 215 -13.92 -13.80 10.42
N VAL A 216 -14.38 -13.28 11.58
CA VAL A 216 -14.79 -14.14 12.69
C VAL A 216 -16.18 -14.76 12.45
N SER A 217 -17.08 -14.04 11.77
CA SER A 217 -18.40 -14.58 11.39
C SER A 217 -18.32 -15.76 10.42
N GLN A 218 -17.27 -15.87 9.62
CA GLN A 218 -17.01 -17.05 8.78
C GLN A 218 -16.67 -18.31 9.59
N VAL A 219 -16.08 -18.13 10.78
CA VAL A 219 -15.83 -19.23 11.71
C VAL A 219 -17.11 -19.58 12.45
N HIS A 220 -17.70 -18.60 13.16
CA HIS A 220 -18.99 -18.77 13.81
C HIS A 220 -19.64 -17.39 14.09
N PRO A 221 -20.93 -17.18 13.76
CA PRO A 221 -21.61 -15.89 13.93
C PRO A 221 -21.60 -15.37 15.38
N SER A 222 -21.68 -16.25 16.37
CA SER A 222 -21.70 -15.85 17.79
C SER A 222 -20.39 -15.24 18.30
N LEU A 223 -19.30 -15.31 17.53
CA LEU A 223 -18.05 -14.65 17.87
C LEU A 223 -18.04 -13.16 17.52
N ASN A 224 -18.94 -12.72 16.63
CA ASN A 224 -19.09 -11.32 16.22
C ASN A 224 -20.22 -10.62 16.99
N GLU A 225 -21.36 -11.31 17.17
CA GLU A 225 -22.51 -10.79 17.91
C GLU A 225 -22.47 -11.20 19.38
N ALA A 226 -21.77 -10.41 20.20
CA ALA A 226 -21.92 -10.44 21.66
C ALA A 226 -23.26 -9.78 22.07
N GLY A 227 -24.38 -10.35 21.64
CA GLY A 227 -25.71 -9.96 22.09
C GLY A 227 -25.98 -10.44 23.52
N PRO A 228 -26.81 -9.74 24.31
CA PRO A 228 -27.18 -10.16 25.66
C PRO A 228 -28.04 -11.43 25.58
N GLY A 229 -27.40 -12.60 25.57
CA GLY A 229 -28.06 -13.91 25.50
C GLY A 229 -27.35 -14.95 24.63
N ASN A 230 -26.43 -14.54 23.75
CA ASN A 230 -25.67 -15.47 22.91
C ASN A 230 -24.36 -15.84 23.62
N SER A 231 -24.23 -17.08 24.09
CA SER A 231 -22.95 -17.57 24.58
C SER A 231 -21.95 -17.70 23.43
N THR A 232 -20.71 -17.26 23.69
CA THR A 232 -19.58 -17.49 22.79
C THR A 232 -19.44 -19.00 22.58
N ASN A 233 -19.40 -19.44 21.32
CA ASN A 233 -19.27 -20.86 21.02
C ASN A 233 -17.85 -21.33 21.41
N ILE A 234 -17.75 -22.41 22.20
CA ILE A 234 -16.50 -23.00 22.69
C ILE A 234 -16.30 -24.45 22.18
N SER A 235 -17.00 -24.81 21.10
CA SER A 235 -16.90 -26.12 20.46
C SER A 235 -15.49 -26.35 19.90
N ASN A 236 -15.15 -27.63 19.71
CA ASN A 236 -13.89 -28.01 19.06
C ASN A 236 -13.80 -27.45 17.63
N GLN A 237 -14.91 -27.46 16.88
CA GLN A 237 -14.95 -26.92 15.52
C GLN A 237 -14.74 -25.40 15.50
N THR A 238 -15.28 -24.65 16.48
CA THR A 238 -15.04 -23.20 16.59
C THR A 238 -13.58 -22.90 16.89
N LEU A 239 -12.98 -23.65 17.82
CA LEU A 239 -11.55 -23.51 18.14
C LEU A 239 -10.65 -23.88 16.94
N GLU A 240 -10.97 -24.95 16.23
CA GLU A 240 -10.23 -25.37 15.04
C GLU A 240 -10.40 -24.37 13.89
N GLY A 241 -11.61 -23.86 13.68
CA GLY A 241 -11.90 -22.84 12.67
C GLY A 241 -11.16 -21.53 12.95
N LEU A 242 -11.07 -21.11 14.22
CA LEU A 242 -10.25 -19.97 14.64
C LEU A 242 -8.76 -20.22 14.40
N ASP A 243 -8.24 -21.40 14.74
CA ASP A 243 -6.84 -21.78 14.52
C ASP A 243 -6.48 -21.75 13.02
N GLN A 244 -7.34 -22.34 12.17
CA GLN A 244 -7.20 -22.30 10.72
C GLN A 244 -7.26 -20.86 10.17
N ALA A 245 -8.13 -20.00 10.71
CA ALA A 245 -8.21 -18.59 10.33
C ALA A 245 -6.91 -17.85 10.69
N ILE A 246 -6.36 -18.07 11.90
CA ILE A 246 -5.09 -17.49 12.34
C ILE A 246 -3.95 -17.92 11.41
N VAL A 247 -3.85 -19.20 11.06
CA VAL A 247 -2.82 -19.71 10.15
C VAL A 247 -2.92 -19.04 8.77
N LYS A 248 -4.13 -18.94 8.21
CA LYS A 248 -4.37 -18.25 6.92
C LYS A 248 -3.96 -16.78 6.97
N LEU A 249 -4.35 -16.07 8.03
CA LEU A 249 -4.01 -14.65 8.21
C LEU A 249 -2.50 -14.44 8.40
N LYS A 250 -1.81 -15.33 9.12
CA LYS A 250 -0.34 -15.29 9.26
C LYS A 250 0.36 -15.52 7.92
N GLN A 251 -0.13 -16.46 7.10
CA GLN A 251 0.41 -16.71 5.76
C GLN A 251 0.20 -15.49 4.83
N GLU A 252 -0.99 -14.90 4.85
CA GLU A 252 -1.30 -13.67 4.09
C GLU A 252 -0.39 -12.52 4.52
N ARG A 253 -0.19 -12.33 5.83
CA ARG A 253 0.74 -11.34 6.39
C ARG A 253 2.15 -11.52 5.86
N GLY A 254 2.69 -12.74 5.88
CA GLY A 254 4.02 -13.03 5.33
C GLY A 254 4.11 -12.71 3.84
N THR A 255 3.09 -13.11 3.07
CA THR A 255 3.02 -12.87 1.62
C THR A 255 3.00 -11.36 1.30
N ARG A 256 2.18 -10.58 2.02
CA ARG A 256 2.10 -9.12 1.85
C ARG A 256 3.39 -8.41 2.24
N ILE A 257 4.04 -8.81 3.32
CA ILE A 257 5.35 -8.28 3.71
C ILE A 257 6.37 -8.49 2.59
N GLN A 258 6.44 -9.70 2.03
CA GLN A 258 7.38 -10.01 0.95
C GLN A 258 7.09 -9.18 -0.31
N LYS A 259 5.82 -9.11 -0.73
CA LYS A 259 5.40 -8.30 -1.88
C LYS A 259 5.77 -6.82 -1.68
N LEU A 260 5.46 -6.27 -0.51
CA LEU A 260 5.74 -4.87 -0.20
C LEU A 260 7.25 -4.60 -0.12
N LYS A 261 8.05 -5.51 0.44
CA LYS A 261 9.53 -5.42 0.41
C LYS A 261 10.08 -5.37 -1.01
N ALA A 262 9.56 -6.22 -1.90
CA ALA A 262 9.97 -6.23 -3.31
C ALA A 262 9.62 -4.91 -4.02
N ILE A 263 8.39 -4.41 -3.81
CA ILE A 263 7.95 -3.11 -4.36
C ILE A 263 8.84 -1.98 -3.83
N MET A 264 9.10 -1.94 -2.52
CA MET A 264 9.93 -0.91 -1.89
C MET A 264 11.39 -0.97 -2.35
N ALA A 265 11.93 -2.15 -2.65
CA ALA A 265 13.26 -2.30 -3.25
C ALA A 265 13.31 -1.68 -4.66
N SER A 266 12.37 -2.05 -5.53
CA SER A 266 12.23 -1.45 -6.87
C SER A 266 12.03 0.06 -6.82
N LEU A 267 11.25 0.55 -5.86
CA LEU A 267 11.00 1.97 -5.65
C LEU A 267 12.26 2.72 -5.22
N SER A 268 13.07 2.12 -4.32
CA SER A 268 14.37 2.66 -3.91
C SER A 268 15.35 2.75 -5.09
N GLU A 269 15.42 1.72 -5.92
CA GLU A 269 16.24 1.72 -7.13
C GLU A 269 15.81 2.82 -8.10
N LEU A 270 14.50 2.95 -8.37
CA LEU A 270 13.96 3.99 -9.26
C LEU A 270 14.20 5.39 -8.71
N TRP A 271 14.03 5.61 -7.40
CA TRP A 271 14.32 6.91 -6.78
C TRP A 271 15.78 7.30 -6.89
N ASN A 272 16.70 6.34 -6.71
CA ASN A 272 18.14 6.57 -6.86
C ASN A 272 18.52 6.82 -8.33
N LEU A 273 17.87 6.14 -9.27
CA LEU A 273 18.12 6.34 -10.70
C LEU A 273 17.58 7.68 -11.21
N MET A 274 16.43 8.13 -10.70
CA MET A 274 15.72 9.32 -11.19
C MET A 274 16.05 10.58 -10.39
N ASP A 275 16.94 10.49 -9.40
CA ASP A 275 17.25 11.53 -8.41
C ASP A 275 15.98 12.15 -7.80
N SER A 276 15.01 11.30 -7.44
CA SER A 276 13.70 11.74 -6.97
C SER A 276 13.81 12.57 -5.67
N PRO A 277 13.05 13.68 -5.56
CA PRO A 277 13.12 14.59 -4.42
C PRO A 277 12.69 13.93 -3.10
N LYS A 278 13.19 14.45 -1.98
CA LYS A 278 13.01 13.85 -0.64
C LYS A 278 11.56 13.80 -0.20
N GLU A 279 10.73 14.74 -0.67
CA GLU A 279 9.30 14.84 -0.37
C GLU A 279 8.55 13.60 -0.91
N GLN A 280 8.86 13.16 -2.13
CA GLN A 280 8.28 11.95 -2.72
C GLN A 280 8.73 10.69 -1.98
N ARG A 281 9.99 10.65 -1.53
CA ARG A 281 10.51 9.54 -0.70
C ARG A 281 9.90 9.51 0.71
N SER A 282 9.52 10.67 1.24
CA SER A 282 9.03 10.80 2.63
C SER A 282 7.67 10.13 2.86
N GLN A 283 6.83 10.05 1.82
CA GLN A 283 5.49 9.44 1.89
C GLN A 283 5.56 7.96 2.29
N PHE A 284 6.59 7.24 1.85
CA PHE A 284 6.78 5.83 2.19
C PHE A 284 7.80 5.59 3.31
N ARG A 285 8.25 6.65 4.01
CA ARG A 285 9.28 6.53 5.06
C ARG A 285 8.82 5.65 6.22
N THR A 286 7.57 5.82 6.64
CA THR A 286 6.94 5.03 7.69
C THR A 286 6.88 3.55 7.30
N THR A 287 6.40 3.27 6.09
CA THR A 287 6.35 1.92 5.52
C THR A 287 7.75 1.29 5.44
N LEU A 288 8.76 2.05 5.00
CA LEU A 288 10.14 1.58 4.92
C LEU A 288 10.72 1.25 6.30
N PHE A 289 10.45 2.06 7.32
CA PHE A 289 10.88 1.81 8.69
C PHE A 289 10.27 0.53 9.24
N ILE A 290 8.96 0.33 9.05
CA ILE A 290 8.23 -0.82 9.57
C ILE A 290 8.68 -2.12 8.89
N LEU A 291 8.99 -2.08 7.60
CA LEU A 291 9.52 -3.24 6.86
C LEU A 291 10.95 -3.62 7.28
N GLY A 292 11.68 -2.70 7.92
CA GLY A 292 12.98 -2.96 8.54
C GLY A 292 12.88 -3.70 9.87
N LEU A 293 11.69 -3.78 10.46
CA LEU A 293 11.44 -4.55 11.68
C LEU A 293 11.30 -6.05 11.39
N SER A 294 11.40 -6.87 12.44
CA SER A 294 11.07 -8.29 12.36
C SER A 294 9.57 -8.48 12.09
N GLU A 295 9.19 -9.52 11.34
CA GLU A 295 7.79 -9.79 10.99
C GLU A 295 6.87 -9.86 12.23
N ALA A 296 7.38 -10.35 13.36
CA ALA A 296 6.62 -10.42 14.61
C ALA A 296 6.29 -9.04 15.21
N GLN A 297 7.11 -8.02 14.93
CA GLN A 297 7.00 -6.68 15.53
C GLN A 297 6.06 -5.73 14.77
N ILE A 298 5.56 -6.15 13.59
CA ILE A 298 4.67 -5.32 12.76
C ILE A 298 3.25 -5.38 13.32
N THR A 299 2.94 -4.56 14.31
CA THR A 299 1.62 -4.50 14.97
C THR A 299 0.79 -3.29 14.57
N GLU A 300 1.35 -2.38 13.77
CA GLU A 300 0.67 -1.17 13.34
C GLU A 300 -0.50 -1.49 12.40
N SER A 301 -1.64 -0.86 12.67
CA SER A 301 -2.89 -1.08 11.95
C SER A 301 -2.81 -0.53 10.52
N GLY A 302 -3.30 -1.32 9.55
CA GLY A 302 -3.43 -0.93 8.14
C GLY A 302 -2.13 -0.85 7.35
N VAL A 303 -0.98 -1.15 7.94
CA VAL A 303 0.33 -1.03 7.25
C VAL A 303 0.49 -2.05 6.12
N LEU A 304 -0.16 -3.21 6.24
CA LEU A 304 -0.21 -4.24 5.21
C LEU A 304 -1.58 -4.30 4.53
N SER A 305 -2.32 -3.18 4.52
CA SER A 305 -3.56 -3.09 3.75
C SER A 305 -3.27 -3.23 2.25
N VAL A 306 -4.30 -3.66 1.52
CA VAL A 306 -4.21 -3.75 0.05
C VAL A 306 -3.98 -2.38 -0.56
N ASP A 307 -4.62 -1.34 0.00
CA ASP A 307 -4.51 0.04 -0.50
C ASP A 307 -3.07 0.57 -0.46
N ILE A 308 -2.31 0.34 0.63
CA ILE A 308 -0.91 0.79 0.74
C ILE A 308 -0.01 0.03 -0.24
N ILE A 309 -0.26 -1.27 -0.42
CA ILE A 309 0.49 -2.09 -1.38
C ILE A 309 0.23 -1.61 -2.80
N ASP A 310 -1.02 -1.31 -3.12
CA ASP A 310 -1.44 -0.85 -4.45
C ASP A 310 -0.96 0.58 -4.71
N GLU A 311 -0.95 1.46 -3.72
CA GLU A 311 -0.36 2.81 -3.80
C GLU A 311 1.15 2.72 -4.10
N ALA A 312 1.89 1.87 -3.38
CA ALA A 312 3.31 1.67 -3.62
C ALA A 312 3.58 1.08 -5.02
N ALA A 313 2.75 0.13 -5.47
CA ALA A 313 2.86 -0.47 -6.80
C ALA A 313 2.55 0.56 -7.92
N ALA A 314 1.52 1.38 -7.74
CA ALA A 314 1.16 2.44 -8.66
C ALA A 314 2.28 3.49 -8.77
N GLU A 315 2.98 3.80 -7.68
CA GLU A 315 4.12 4.72 -7.71
C GLU A 315 5.31 4.13 -8.49
N VAL A 316 5.60 2.83 -8.34
CA VAL A 316 6.60 2.13 -9.17
C VAL A 316 6.22 2.20 -10.65
N GLU A 317 4.95 1.95 -11.00
CA GLU A 317 4.47 2.06 -12.38
C GLU A 317 4.62 3.50 -12.92
N ARG A 318 4.20 4.49 -12.13
CA ARG A 318 4.29 5.92 -12.48
C ARG A 318 5.74 6.33 -12.73
N LEU A 319 6.67 5.94 -11.86
CA LEU A 319 8.10 6.22 -12.03
C LEU A 319 8.72 5.48 -13.21
N THR A 320 8.26 4.25 -13.49
CA THR A 320 8.70 3.49 -14.68
C THR A 320 8.27 4.17 -15.97
N LYS A 321 7.01 4.64 -16.04
CA LYS A 321 6.52 5.45 -17.17
C LYS A 321 7.29 6.75 -17.32
N LEU A 322 7.57 7.44 -16.22
CA LEU A 322 8.37 8.66 -16.24
C LEU A 322 9.80 8.41 -16.72
N LYS A 323 10.44 7.33 -16.27
CA LYS A 323 11.76 6.89 -16.75
C LYS A 323 11.75 6.66 -18.26
N ALA A 324 10.75 5.95 -18.78
CA ALA A 324 10.61 5.70 -20.22
C ALA A 324 10.43 7.01 -21.01
N SER A 325 9.58 7.93 -20.51
CA SER A 325 9.39 9.26 -21.13
C SER A 325 10.69 10.06 -21.16
N ARG A 326 11.42 10.14 -20.04
CA ARG A 326 12.72 10.83 -19.99
C ARG A 326 13.76 10.19 -20.90
N MET A 327 13.77 8.86 -21.00
CA MET A 327 14.70 8.16 -21.89
C MET A 327 14.39 8.47 -23.36
N LYS A 328 13.10 8.49 -23.74
CA LYS A 328 12.67 8.93 -25.07
C LYS A 328 13.09 10.37 -25.38
N GLU A 329 12.88 11.29 -24.43
CA GLU A 329 13.33 12.68 -24.56
C GLU A 329 14.85 12.78 -24.74
N LEU A 330 15.63 11.98 -23.99
CA LEU A 330 17.08 11.96 -24.09
C LEU A 330 17.55 11.47 -25.47
N VAL A 331 16.93 10.40 -26.00
CA VAL A 331 17.19 9.89 -27.35
C VAL A 331 16.92 10.97 -28.40
N ILE A 332 15.75 11.63 -28.35
CA ILE A 332 15.38 12.69 -29.30
C ILE A 332 16.35 13.87 -29.20
N LYS A 333 16.65 14.33 -27.98
CA LYS A 333 17.60 15.44 -27.75
C LYS A 333 18.98 15.11 -28.32
N ARG A 334 19.48 13.90 -28.07
CA ARG A 334 20.77 13.44 -28.59
C ARG A 334 20.74 13.36 -30.12
N ARG A 335 19.62 12.94 -30.70
CA ARG A 335 19.43 12.89 -32.15
C ARG A 335 19.37 14.27 -32.80
N LEU A 336 18.78 15.25 -32.13
CA LEU A 336 18.80 16.64 -32.58
C LEU A 336 20.20 17.25 -32.51
N GLU A 337 21.00 16.90 -31.48
CA GLU A 337 22.42 17.29 -31.44
C GLU A 337 23.21 16.72 -32.62
N LEU A 338 22.97 15.44 -32.98
CA LEU A 338 23.56 14.85 -34.19
C LEU A 338 23.22 15.67 -35.44
N GLU A 339 21.94 16.01 -35.61
CA GLU A 339 21.44 16.78 -36.73
C GLU A 339 22.05 18.18 -36.81
N ASP A 340 22.23 18.85 -35.67
CA ASP A 340 22.88 20.16 -35.60
C ASP A 340 24.36 20.08 -35.97
N ILE A 341 25.08 19.05 -35.51
CA ILE A 341 26.48 18.83 -35.87
C ILE A 341 26.60 18.56 -37.37
N CYS A 342 25.77 17.67 -37.91
CA CYS A 342 25.73 17.37 -39.34
C CYS A 342 25.42 18.62 -40.16
N ARG A 343 24.43 19.41 -39.75
CA ARG A 343 24.06 20.67 -40.43
C ARG A 343 25.21 21.67 -40.43
N ARG A 344 25.89 21.88 -39.28
CA ARG A 344 27.05 22.78 -39.18
C ARG A 344 28.25 22.32 -40.03
N ALA A 345 28.39 21.02 -40.23
CA ALA A 345 29.45 20.44 -41.05
C ALA A 345 28.99 20.14 -42.50
N HIS A 346 27.79 20.59 -42.90
CA HIS A 346 27.20 20.38 -44.24
C HIS A 346 27.14 18.91 -44.68
N MET A 347 26.80 18.04 -43.73
CA MET A 347 26.68 16.58 -43.89
C MET A 347 25.22 16.15 -43.82
N GLU A 348 24.86 15.08 -44.52
CA GLU A 348 23.54 14.47 -44.37
C GLU A 348 23.49 13.54 -43.16
N PRO A 349 22.57 13.76 -42.19
CA PRO A 349 22.37 12.84 -41.09
C PRO A 349 21.66 11.56 -41.56
N ASP A 350 21.86 10.47 -40.83
CA ASP A 350 21.18 9.21 -41.11
C ASP A 350 19.65 9.36 -40.97
N THR A 351 18.94 9.11 -42.07
CA THR A 351 17.48 9.23 -42.15
C THR A 351 16.76 8.04 -41.52
N SER A 352 17.46 6.94 -41.24
CA SER A 352 16.90 5.79 -40.53
C SER A 352 16.65 6.10 -39.05
N THR A 353 17.47 6.98 -38.46
CA THR A 353 17.38 7.41 -37.06
C THR A 353 16.66 8.75 -36.88
N SER A 354 15.81 9.18 -37.83
CA SER A 354 15.09 10.45 -37.70
C SER A 354 14.28 10.54 -36.39
N PRO A 355 14.04 11.75 -35.85
CA PRO A 355 13.33 11.91 -34.57
C PRO A 355 11.93 11.28 -34.58
N GLU A 356 11.21 11.32 -35.70
CA GLU A 356 9.88 10.70 -35.85
C GLU A 356 9.97 9.18 -35.86
N LYS A 357 10.94 8.61 -36.59
CA LYS A 357 11.14 7.16 -36.67
C LYS A 357 11.63 6.59 -35.34
N THR A 358 12.59 7.24 -34.70
CA THR A 358 13.09 6.84 -33.38
C THR A 358 12.00 6.93 -32.32
N SER A 359 11.18 7.99 -32.33
CA SER A 359 9.99 8.08 -31.47
C SER A 359 9.03 6.91 -31.72
N ALA A 360 8.69 6.62 -32.97
CA ALA A 360 7.77 5.53 -33.31
C ALA A 360 8.32 4.14 -32.94
N MET A 361 9.63 3.92 -33.10
CA MET A 361 10.30 2.67 -32.70
C MET A 361 10.28 2.46 -31.19
N ILE A 362 10.42 3.53 -30.41
CA ILE A 362 10.29 3.49 -28.94
C ILE A 362 8.84 3.23 -28.54
N ASP A 363 7.88 3.95 -29.12
CA ASP A 363 6.45 3.84 -28.77
C ASP A 363 5.87 2.47 -29.13
N SER A 364 6.37 1.85 -30.21
CA SER A 364 6.00 0.48 -30.61
C SER A 364 6.69 -0.62 -29.80
N GLY A 365 7.62 -0.26 -28.90
CA GLY A 365 8.39 -1.23 -28.09
C GLY A 365 9.31 -2.12 -28.92
N LEU A 366 9.60 -1.75 -30.17
CA LEU A 366 10.41 -2.56 -31.09
C LEU A 366 11.90 -2.55 -30.71
N VAL A 367 12.37 -1.51 -30.03
CA VAL A 367 13.78 -1.31 -29.67
C VAL A 367 13.90 -0.77 -28.24
N ASP A 368 14.92 -1.23 -27.51
CA ASP A 368 15.26 -0.67 -26.20
C ASP A 368 15.81 0.76 -26.34
N PRO A 369 15.22 1.75 -25.65
CA PRO A 369 15.67 3.14 -25.72
C PRO A 369 17.15 3.35 -25.31
N SER A 370 17.71 2.51 -24.43
CA SER A 370 19.11 2.65 -23.97
C SER A 370 20.09 2.22 -25.05
N GLU A 371 19.82 1.10 -25.73
CA GLU A 371 20.60 0.65 -26.88
C GLU A 371 20.54 1.65 -28.05
N LEU A 372 19.34 2.18 -28.32
CA LEU A 372 19.16 3.20 -29.35
C LEU A 372 19.92 4.49 -29.02
N LEU A 373 19.90 4.92 -27.75
CA LEU A 373 20.69 6.06 -27.30
C LEU A 373 22.18 5.83 -27.54
N ALA A 374 22.72 4.68 -27.15
CA ALA A 374 24.14 4.34 -27.34
C ALA A 374 24.54 4.33 -28.82
N ASN A 375 23.66 3.83 -29.71
CA ASN A 375 23.88 3.89 -31.16
C ASN A 375 23.95 5.33 -31.66
N ILE A 376 23.00 6.20 -31.26
CA ILE A 376 23.00 7.61 -31.66
C ILE A 376 24.21 8.35 -31.07
N GLU A 377 24.63 8.04 -29.86
CA GLU A 377 25.87 8.57 -29.28
C GLU A 377 27.10 8.20 -30.12
N GLY A 378 27.17 6.96 -30.60
CA GLY A 378 28.19 6.52 -31.55
C GLY A 378 28.12 7.26 -32.89
N GLN A 379 26.91 7.52 -33.43
CA GLN A 379 26.74 8.35 -34.63
C GLN A 379 27.22 9.78 -34.40
N VAL A 380 26.94 10.36 -33.23
CA VAL A 380 27.41 11.71 -32.90
C VAL A 380 28.93 11.76 -32.78
N ALA A 381 29.56 10.77 -32.15
CA ALA A 381 31.02 10.71 -32.08
C ALA A 381 31.63 10.70 -33.50
N LYS A 382 31.13 9.83 -34.38
CA LYS A 382 31.55 9.78 -35.79
C LYS A 382 31.32 11.10 -36.53
N ALA A 383 30.18 11.74 -36.31
CA ALA A 383 29.86 13.03 -36.93
C ALA A 383 30.77 14.16 -36.43
N LYS A 384 31.13 14.17 -35.14
CA LYS A 384 32.10 15.14 -34.58
C LYS A 384 33.49 14.93 -35.18
N ASP A 385 33.93 13.68 -35.29
CA ASP A 385 35.22 13.34 -35.90
C ASP A 385 35.25 13.74 -37.38
N GLU A 386 34.18 13.46 -38.14
CA GLU A 386 34.06 13.90 -39.54
C GLU A 386 34.04 15.42 -39.67
N ALA A 387 33.33 16.12 -38.78
CA ALA A 387 33.30 17.59 -38.77
C ALA A 387 34.70 18.19 -38.55
N GLU A 388 35.50 17.63 -37.63
CA GLU A 388 36.88 18.09 -37.41
C GLU A 388 37.76 17.78 -38.63
N ASN A 389 37.58 16.62 -39.28
CA ASN A 389 38.28 16.29 -40.53
C ASN A 389 37.91 17.22 -41.70
N ARG A 390 36.68 17.74 -41.74
CA ARG A 390 36.20 18.66 -42.79
C ARG A 390 36.55 20.12 -42.52
N LYS A 391 36.90 20.47 -41.28
CA LYS A 391 37.14 21.83 -40.79
C LYS A 391 38.05 22.67 -41.70
N GLU A 392 39.17 22.10 -42.15
CA GLU A 392 40.13 22.83 -42.99
C GLU A 392 39.55 23.23 -44.35
N ILE A 393 38.65 22.41 -44.92
CA ILE A 393 37.94 22.70 -46.16
C ILE A 393 36.81 23.68 -45.88
N MET A 394 36.03 23.47 -44.80
CA MET A 394 34.95 24.37 -44.39
C MET A 394 35.44 25.81 -44.16
N GLU A 395 36.56 26.00 -43.45
CA GLU A 395 37.16 27.33 -43.24
C GLU A 395 37.60 28.00 -44.56
N ARG A 396 37.91 27.23 -45.60
CA ARG A 396 38.21 27.76 -46.94
C ARG A 396 36.94 28.09 -47.70
N ILE A 397 35.89 27.28 -47.57
CA ILE A 397 34.55 27.59 -48.11
C ILE A 397 34.05 28.91 -47.53
N ASP A 398 34.12 29.10 -46.20
CA ASP A 398 33.70 30.34 -45.54
C ASP A 398 34.47 31.56 -46.06
N ARG A 399 35.79 31.41 -46.26
CA ARG A 399 36.63 32.46 -46.86
C ARG A 399 36.22 32.76 -48.31
N TRP A 400 35.89 31.75 -49.09
CA TRP A 400 35.41 31.91 -50.46
C TRP A 400 34.03 32.58 -50.51
N ILE A 401 33.07 32.13 -49.69
CA ILE A 401 31.74 32.73 -49.58
C ILE A 401 31.85 34.20 -49.16
N SER A 402 32.68 34.51 -48.16
CA SER A 402 32.93 35.89 -47.72
C SER A 402 33.52 36.76 -48.84
N ALA A 403 34.41 36.20 -49.66
CA ALA A 403 34.97 36.90 -50.82
C ALA A 403 33.91 37.14 -51.91
N CYS A 404 33.01 36.18 -52.14
CA CYS A 404 31.85 36.33 -53.01
C CYS A 404 30.84 37.37 -52.50
N ASP A 405 30.64 37.48 -51.19
CA ASP A 405 29.81 38.54 -50.59
C ASP A 405 30.42 39.93 -50.82
N GLU A 406 31.74 40.07 -50.65
CA GLU A 406 32.44 41.32 -50.96
C GLU A 406 32.40 41.65 -52.48
N GLU A 407 32.38 40.64 -53.36
CA GLU A 407 32.17 40.82 -54.80
C GLU A 407 30.77 41.38 -55.11
N ARG A 408 29.73 40.78 -54.53
CA ARG A 408 28.35 41.24 -54.66
C ARG A 408 28.20 42.68 -54.16
N TRP A 409 28.72 42.96 -52.96
CA TRP A 409 28.69 44.31 -52.39
C TRP A 409 29.41 45.34 -53.28
N LEU A 410 30.56 44.98 -53.87
CA LEU A 410 31.27 45.87 -54.77
C LEU A 410 30.49 46.11 -56.07
N GLU A 411 29.80 45.10 -56.59
CA GLU A 411 28.94 45.26 -57.76
C GLU A 411 27.79 46.23 -57.48
N ASP A 412 27.09 46.06 -56.36
CA ASP A 412 26.02 46.97 -55.92
C ASP A 412 26.55 48.40 -55.74
N TYR A 413 27.73 48.55 -55.12
CA TYR A 413 28.40 49.83 -54.97
C TYR A 413 28.82 50.47 -56.31
N ASN A 414 29.18 49.66 -57.31
CA ASN A 414 29.55 50.15 -58.63
C ASN A 414 28.34 50.64 -59.44
N GLN A 415 27.14 50.12 -59.15
CA GLN A 415 25.88 50.50 -59.79
C GLN A 415 25.22 51.73 -59.14
N ASP A 416 25.65 52.15 -57.96
CA ASP A 416 25.13 53.35 -57.28
C ASP A 416 25.63 54.64 -57.94
N ASP A 417 24.71 55.40 -58.57
CA ASP A 417 24.98 56.70 -59.18
C ASP A 417 25.42 57.77 -58.16
N ASN A 418 25.04 57.61 -56.88
CA ASN A 418 25.38 58.54 -55.81
C ASN A 418 26.70 58.19 -55.09
N ARG A 419 27.46 57.21 -55.58
CA ARG A 419 28.69 56.68 -54.93
C ARG A 419 29.79 57.71 -54.65
N TYR A 420 29.81 58.81 -55.41
CA TYR A 420 30.77 59.92 -55.25
C TYR A 420 30.14 61.19 -54.66
N SER A 421 28.91 61.12 -54.15
CA SER A 421 28.30 62.25 -53.44
C SER A 421 29.16 62.61 -52.23
N ALA A 422 29.35 63.92 -52.00
CA ALA A 422 30.25 64.46 -50.96
C ALA A 422 29.67 64.33 -49.53
N GLY A 423 29.09 63.17 -49.20
CA GLY A 423 28.57 62.84 -47.89
C GLY A 423 29.66 62.38 -46.91
N ARG A 424 29.40 62.56 -45.61
CA ARG A 424 30.27 62.07 -44.53
C ARG A 424 30.31 60.53 -44.56
N GLY A 425 31.39 59.95 -45.11
CA GLY A 425 31.60 58.49 -45.19
C GLY A 425 32.03 57.96 -46.57
N ALA A 426 31.94 58.77 -47.63
CA ALA A 426 32.28 58.35 -49.00
C ALA A 426 33.72 57.82 -49.14
N HIS A 427 34.70 58.45 -48.47
CA HIS A 427 36.09 57.98 -48.47
C HIS A 427 36.28 56.60 -47.81
N ILE A 428 35.45 56.25 -46.82
CA ILE A 428 35.52 54.94 -46.14
C ILE A 428 34.97 53.85 -47.07
N ASN A 429 33.84 54.12 -47.74
CA ASN A 429 33.27 53.21 -48.73
C ASN A 429 34.18 53.04 -49.93
N LEU A 430 34.82 54.11 -50.42
CA LEU A 430 35.83 54.03 -51.48
C LEU A 430 37.03 53.16 -51.04
N LYS A 431 37.51 53.32 -49.79
CA LYS A 431 38.58 52.48 -49.25
C LYS A 431 38.16 51.00 -49.10
N ARG A 432 36.89 50.73 -48.77
CA ARG A 432 36.33 49.36 -48.76
C ARG A 432 36.24 48.82 -50.19
N ALA A 433 35.80 49.62 -51.16
CA ALA A 433 35.71 49.23 -52.56
C ALA A 433 37.08 48.85 -53.15
N GLU A 434 38.14 49.60 -52.85
CA GLU A 434 39.49 49.22 -53.28
C GLU A 434 39.96 47.92 -52.61
N ARG A 435 39.66 47.70 -51.33
CA ARG A 435 39.94 46.42 -50.64
C ARG A 435 39.13 45.28 -51.25
N ALA A 436 37.85 45.49 -51.54
CA ALA A 436 36.97 44.52 -52.17
C ALA A 436 37.49 44.15 -53.57
N ARG A 437 37.96 45.11 -54.39
CA ARG A 437 38.58 44.82 -55.69
C ARG A 437 39.77 43.88 -55.56
N VAL A 438 40.65 44.12 -54.58
CA VAL A 438 41.79 43.21 -54.31
C VAL A 438 41.28 41.83 -53.92
N THR A 439 40.26 41.72 -53.07
CA THR A 439 39.64 40.44 -52.71
C THR A 439 39.04 39.73 -53.94
N VAL A 440 38.30 40.45 -54.79
CA VAL A 440 37.67 39.93 -56.02
C VAL A 440 38.69 39.37 -56.99
N THR A 441 39.83 40.06 -57.19
CA THR A 441 40.91 39.55 -58.06
C THR A 441 41.53 38.25 -57.53
N LYS A 442 41.45 37.99 -56.22
CA LYS A 442 41.97 36.78 -55.59
C LYS A 442 40.95 35.63 -55.57
N ILE A 443 39.68 35.87 -55.90
CA ILE A 443 38.63 34.83 -55.85
C ILE A 443 38.99 33.63 -56.71
N SER A 444 39.47 33.83 -57.95
CA SER A 444 39.82 32.71 -58.83
C SER A 444 40.89 31.81 -58.20
N ALA A 445 41.93 32.40 -57.61
CA ALA A 445 42.99 31.66 -56.92
C ALA A 445 42.48 30.95 -55.64
N LEU A 446 41.52 31.55 -54.92
CA LEU A 446 40.88 30.90 -53.77
C LEU A 446 40.08 29.67 -54.20
N VAL A 447 39.34 29.76 -55.31
CA VAL A 447 38.56 28.64 -55.87
C VAL A 447 39.49 27.53 -56.35
N ASP A 448 40.58 27.86 -57.06
CA ASP A 448 41.60 26.90 -57.49
C ASP A 448 42.22 26.14 -56.30
N ASN A 449 42.59 26.89 -55.25
CA ASN A 449 43.16 26.30 -54.04
C ASN A 449 42.16 25.38 -53.32
N LEU A 450 40.89 25.80 -53.25
CA LEU A 450 39.82 25.02 -52.62
C LEU A 450 39.54 23.72 -53.41
N ILE A 451 39.48 23.78 -54.75
CA ILE A 451 39.35 22.57 -55.58
C ILE A 451 40.51 21.62 -55.33
N HIS A 452 41.75 22.11 -55.38
CA HIS A 452 42.93 21.26 -55.19
C HIS A 452 42.95 20.61 -53.81
N LYS A 453 42.66 21.38 -52.75
CA LYS A 453 42.62 20.86 -51.38
C LYS A 453 41.49 19.85 -51.19
N THR A 454 40.33 20.09 -51.79
CA THR A 454 39.19 19.16 -51.76
C THR A 454 39.55 17.86 -52.46
N LEU A 455 40.17 17.91 -53.63
CA LEU A 455 40.64 16.72 -54.35
C LEU A 455 41.71 15.93 -53.56
N SER A 456 42.63 16.63 -52.86
CA SER A 456 43.60 15.97 -51.96
C SER A 456 42.88 15.18 -50.86
N TRP A 457 41.89 15.82 -50.24
CA TRP A 457 41.08 15.18 -49.19
C TRP A 457 40.27 13.99 -49.72
N GLU A 458 39.65 14.12 -50.91
CA GLU A 458 38.92 13.02 -51.56
C GLU A 458 39.84 11.82 -51.84
N ASN A 459 41.07 12.08 -52.32
CA ASN A 459 42.06 11.05 -52.61
C ASN A 459 42.58 10.36 -51.34
N GLU A 460 42.84 11.11 -50.28
CA GLU A 460 43.32 10.59 -48.99
C GLU A 460 42.28 9.66 -48.34
N ARG A 461 40.99 10.01 -48.45
CA ARG A 461 39.89 9.29 -47.78
C ARG A 461 39.15 8.30 -48.67
N ARG A 462 39.38 8.34 -49.98
CA ARG A 462 38.65 7.57 -51.02
C ARG A 462 37.13 7.79 -50.96
N LEU A 463 36.70 9.00 -50.61
CA LEU A 463 35.30 9.41 -50.50
C LEU A 463 35.12 10.79 -51.13
N LEU A 464 33.99 11.00 -51.80
CA LEU A 464 33.64 12.29 -52.38
C LEU A 464 33.31 13.31 -51.28
N PHE A 465 33.76 14.55 -51.44
CA PHE A 465 33.40 15.62 -50.53
C PHE A 465 32.05 16.20 -50.95
N LEU A 466 31.01 15.81 -50.23
CA LEU A 466 29.66 16.35 -50.40
C LEU A 466 29.46 17.54 -49.46
N TYR A 467 28.94 18.63 -50.01
CA TYR A 467 28.50 19.83 -49.33
C TYR A 467 27.00 19.97 -49.58
N ASP A 468 26.18 19.80 -48.53
CA ASP A 468 24.71 19.78 -48.63
C ASP A 468 24.20 18.81 -49.72
N GLY A 469 24.82 17.63 -49.80
CA GLY A 469 24.46 16.57 -50.76
C GLY A 469 25.06 16.73 -52.18
N ILE A 470 25.73 17.85 -52.47
CA ILE A 470 26.35 18.11 -53.78
C ILE A 470 27.86 18.03 -53.67
N ARG A 471 28.55 17.42 -54.64
CA ARG A 471 30.01 17.39 -54.64
C ARG A 471 30.60 18.81 -54.77
N LEU A 472 31.44 19.19 -53.83
CA LEU A 472 31.98 20.56 -53.73
C LEU A 472 32.79 20.96 -54.97
N VAL A 473 33.58 20.04 -55.53
CA VAL A 473 34.39 20.31 -56.73
C VAL A 473 33.49 20.70 -57.90
N ASP A 474 32.42 19.95 -58.15
CA ASP A 474 31.49 20.20 -59.26
C ASP A 474 30.80 21.57 -59.08
N MET A 475 30.45 21.94 -57.84
CA MET A 475 29.89 23.26 -57.52
C MET A 475 30.88 24.40 -57.84
N LEU A 476 32.15 24.23 -57.50
CA LEU A 476 33.20 25.24 -57.72
C LEU A 476 33.58 25.36 -59.20
N GLU A 477 33.57 24.26 -59.95
CA GLU A 477 33.76 24.26 -61.40
C GLU A 477 32.61 24.96 -62.12
N ALA A 478 31.36 24.68 -61.74
CA ALA A 478 30.20 25.40 -62.24
C ALA A 478 30.28 26.90 -61.92
N TYR A 479 30.74 27.27 -60.72
CA TYR A 479 30.97 28.67 -60.35
C TYR A 479 32.00 29.36 -61.27
N LYS A 480 33.12 28.71 -61.59
CA LYS A 480 34.13 29.27 -62.51
C LYS A 480 33.55 29.56 -63.89
N ILE A 481 32.81 28.60 -64.45
CA ILE A 481 32.18 28.75 -65.77
C ILE A 481 31.19 29.93 -65.75
N ASN A 482 30.34 30.01 -64.72
CA ASN A 482 29.37 31.10 -64.58
C ASN A 482 30.07 32.47 -64.45
N LYS A 483 31.16 32.55 -63.68
CA LYS A 483 31.93 33.79 -63.52
C LYS A 483 32.55 34.25 -64.83
N GLN A 484 33.16 33.33 -65.59
CA GLN A 484 33.71 33.64 -66.90
C GLN A 484 32.63 34.15 -67.88
N GLN A 485 31.47 33.49 -67.91
CA GLN A 485 30.33 33.93 -68.73
C GLN A 485 29.87 35.34 -68.35
N LYS A 486 29.73 35.64 -67.05
CA LYS A 486 29.36 36.98 -66.57
C LYS A 486 30.41 38.05 -66.95
N GLU A 487 31.69 37.73 -66.85
CA GLU A 487 32.76 38.65 -67.25
C GLU A 487 32.78 38.89 -68.76
N GLU A 488 32.54 37.85 -69.56
CA GLU A 488 32.40 37.93 -71.01
C GLU A 488 31.16 38.71 -71.43
N GLU A 489 30.02 38.55 -70.76
CA GLU A 489 28.81 39.35 -70.97
C GLU A 489 29.06 40.82 -70.62
N LYS A 490 29.71 41.12 -69.48
CA LYS A 490 30.13 42.48 -69.15
C LYS A 490 31.12 43.05 -70.17
N ARG A 491 31.98 42.22 -70.77
CA ARG A 491 32.86 42.64 -71.86
C ARG A 491 32.07 42.93 -73.13
N ARG A 492 31.16 42.04 -73.55
CA ARG A 492 30.26 42.24 -74.70
C ARG A 492 29.38 43.48 -74.52
N TYR A 493 28.81 43.71 -73.35
CA TYR A 493 28.03 44.91 -73.03
C TYR A 493 28.89 46.17 -73.11
N ARG A 494 30.13 46.15 -72.57
CA ARG A 494 31.08 47.26 -72.74
C ARG A 494 31.43 47.50 -74.20
N ASP A 495 31.61 46.45 -75.00
CA ASP A 495 31.95 46.58 -76.42
C ASP A 495 30.75 47.03 -77.27
N GLN A 496 29.53 46.62 -76.94
CA GLN A 496 28.29 47.16 -77.50
C GLN A 496 28.07 48.63 -77.10
N LYS A 497 28.32 48.99 -75.84
CA LYS A 497 28.27 50.38 -75.38
C LYS A 497 29.32 51.23 -76.11
N LYS A 498 30.55 50.74 -76.27
CA LYS A 498 31.57 51.42 -77.09
C LYS A 498 31.13 51.58 -78.54
N LEU A 499 30.52 50.55 -79.15
CA LEU A 499 30.01 50.63 -80.52
C LEU A 499 28.86 51.64 -80.63
N HIS A 500 27.96 51.66 -79.64
CA HIS A 500 26.87 52.62 -79.57
C HIS A 500 27.39 54.05 -79.35
N ASP A 501 28.35 54.25 -78.45
CA ASP A 501 29.03 55.51 -78.22
C ASP A 501 29.82 55.96 -79.47
N LEU A 502 30.44 55.04 -80.21
CA LEU A 502 31.13 55.32 -81.48
C LEU A 502 30.14 55.76 -82.57
N LEU A 503 29.00 55.08 -82.69
CA LEU A 503 27.90 55.47 -83.59
C LEU A 503 27.29 56.82 -83.18
N LEU A 504 27.16 57.09 -81.88
CA LEU A 504 26.71 58.39 -81.36
C LEU A 504 27.73 59.48 -81.68
N THR A 505 29.03 59.19 -81.51
CA THR A 505 30.14 60.09 -81.85
C THR A 505 30.23 60.33 -83.36
N GLU A 506 29.98 59.33 -84.19
CA GLU A 506 29.91 59.47 -85.66
C GLU A 506 28.72 60.35 -86.06
N LYS A 507 27.55 60.13 -85.44
CA LYS A 507 26.34 60.95 -85.64
C LYS A 507 26.51 62.39 -85.14
N GLU A 508 27.24 62.59 -84.04
CA GLU A 508 27.66 63.90 -83.53
C GLU A 508 28.75 64.54 -84.40
N SER A 509 29.61 63.76 -85.05
CA SER A 509 30.61 64.25 -86.00
C SER A 509 30.02 64.70 -87.35
N MET A 510 28.81 64.26 -87.69
CA MET A 510 28.04 64.78 -88.83
C MET A 510 27.40 66.15 -88.56
N TYR A 511 27.24 66.55 -87.29
CA TYR A 511 26.77 67.89 -86.90
C TYR A 511 27.92 68.65 -86.24
N GLY A 512 28.70 69.36 -87.06
CA GLY A 512 29.95 70.00 -86.67
C GLY A 512 29.93 70.83 -85.38
N SER A 513 30.90 70.51 -84.50
CA SER A 513 31.67 71.36 -83.56
C SER A 513 31.06 72.67 -83.05
N LYS A 514 30.90 72.81 -81.71
CA LYS A 514 31.28 74.00 -80.89
C LYS A 514 31.05 73.81 -79.37
N PRO A 515 31.63 74.65 -78.49
CA PRO A 515 32.53 74.21 -77.42
C PRO A 515 31.93 74.24 -75.99
N SER A 516 32.63 73.56 -75.08
CA SER A 516 32.42 73.51 -73.63
C SER A 516 32.42 74.89 -72.92
N PRO A 517 31.52 75.16 -71.96
CA PRO A 517 31.61 76.33 -71.09
C PRO A 517 32.26 76.03 -69.73
N ARG A 518 33.47 76.60 -69.58
CA ARG A 518 34.09 77.26 -68.42
C ARG A 518 33.55 77.00 -66.99
N ARG A 519 34.47 76.51 -66.14
CA ARG A 519 34.53 76.71 -64.68
C ARG A 519 34.63 78.19 -64.31
N THR A 520 33.91 78.61 -63.26
CA THR A 520 34.09 79.86 -62.51
C THR A 520 34.65 79.55 -61.11
N ASN A 521 35.82 80.11 -60.79
CA ASN A 521 36.34 80.24 -59.43
C ASN A 521 36.30 81.73 -59.07
N SER A 522 35.84 82.05 -57.85
CA SER A 522 35.80 83.43 -57.35
C SER A 522 36.35 83.51 -55.92
N PHE A 523 37.22 84.51 -55.72
CA PHE A 523 37.54 85.26 -54.48
C PHE A 523 38.34 84.58 -53.34
N ARG A 524 39.29 85.22 -52.61
CA ARG A 524 40.06 86.48 -52.70
C ARG A 524 40.98 86.58 -51.45
N GLN A 525 42.21 87.12 -51.57
CA GLN A 525 42.95 88.04 -50.64
C GLN A 525 44.47 87.97 -50.95
N THR A 526 45.11 88.94 -51.64
CA THR A 526 45.75 90.21 -51.16
C THR A 526 46.80 89.97 -50.07
N ASN A 527 48.07 90.40 -50.08
CA ASN A 527 48.97 91.31 -50.81
C ASN A 527 50.39 90.69 -50.68
N GLY A 528 51.42 90.86 -51.51
CA GLY A 528 51.86 92.02 -52.29
C GLY A 528 53.27 92.42 -51.84
N HIS A 529 54.32 91.87 -52.47
CA HIS A 529 55.57 92.61 -52.70
C HIS A 529 56.26 92.09 -53.96
N ARG A 530 56.48 93.02 -54.88
CA ARG A 530 57.24 92.85 -56.13
C ARG A 530 58.73 92.94 -55.80
N THR A 531 59.57 92.19 -56.50
CA THR A 531 60.51 92.80 -57.49
C THR A 531 61.28 91.71 -58.24
N VAL A 532 61.12 91.79 -59.57
CA VAL A 532 62.14 91.61 -60.63
C VAL A 532 62.83 90.26 -60.77
N GLY A 533 62.53 89.62 -61.89
CA GLY A 533 63.59 89.35 -62.87
C GLY A 533 63.85 87.89 -63.20
N ASN A 534 63.30 87.48 -64.35
CA ASN A 534 63.76 86.42 -65.24
C ASN A 534 63.94 85.00 -64.69
N GLY A 535 63.01 84.15 -65.11
CA GLY A 535 63.26 82.74 -65.29
C GLY A 535 64.20 82.44 -66.46
N SER A 536 64.87 81.30 -66.36
CA SER A 536 64.90 80.32 -67.44
C SER A 536 65.16 78.94 -66.87
N MET A 537 64.41 78.01 -67.46
CA MET A 537 64.41 76.55 -67.35
C MET A 537 65.81 75.94 -67.63
N PRO A 538 65.94 74.61 -67.73
CA PRO A 538 65.66 73.51 -66.80
C PRO A 538 66.91 72.59 -66.66
N ALA A 539 66.82 71.49 -65.91
CA ALA A 539 67.32 70.14 -66.28
C ALA A 539 67.60 69.27 -65.04
N THR A 540 66.91 68.14 -64.94
CA THR A 540 67.53 66.87 -64.49
C THR A 540 68.40 66.36 -65.65
N PRO A 541 69.47 65.53 -65.47
CA PRO A 541 69.48 64.37 -64.56
C PRO A 541 70.86 63.87 -64.01
N ARG A 542 70.78 62.83 -63.15
CA ARG A 542 71.69 61.67 -63.03
C ARG A 542 73.07 61.76 -62.32
N ARG A 543 73.13 60.99 -61.21
CA ARG A 543 73.96 59.77 -60.95
C ARG A 543 75.28 59.90 -60.13
N LEU A 544 75.41 58.92 -59.21
CA LEU A 544 76.60 58.33 -58.55
C LEU A 544 77.32 59.19 -57.50
N SER A 545 77.95 58.69 -56.44
CA SER A 545 78.07 57.39 -55.74
C SER A 545 79.00 57.62 -54.54
N ALA A 546 79.05 56.64 -53.63
CA ALA A 546 80.02 56.42 -52.54
C ALA A 546 79.77 57.25 -51.26
N GLY A 547 79.77 56.70 -50.05
CA GLY A 547 80.10 55.35 -49.60
C GLY A 547 80.62 55.44 -48.15
N SER A 548 80.28 54.43 -47.33
CA SER A 548 80.78 54.16 -45.96
C SER A 548 80.25 55.08 -44.84
N ALA A 549 79.97 54.65 -43.60
CA ALA A 549 80.06 53.37 -42.91
C ALA A 549 79.06 53.37 -41.71
N THR A 550 78.58 52.18 -41.33
CA THR A 550 77.86 51.82 -40.08
C THR A 550 78.82 51.78 -38.87
N PRO A 551 78.43 51.38 -37.63
CA PRO A 551 77.12 51.17 -36.97
C PRO A 551 77.03 52.04 -35.66
N GLU A 552 76.04 52.02 -34.76
CA GLU A 552 75.69 50.94 -33.81
C GLU A 552 74.76 51.50 -32.70
N LEU A 553 73.99 50.62 -32.04
CA LEU A 553 73.39 50.68 -30.69
C LEU A 553 72.09 51.49 -30.40
N THR A 554 71.00 50.72 -30.18
CA THR A 554 69.92 50.93 -29.18
C THR A 554 70.50 50.95 -27.74
N PRO A 555 69.78 51.32 -26.62
CA PRO A 555 68.33 51.32 -26.37
C PRO A 555 67.77 52.44 -25.42
N ARG A 556 66.48 52.31 -25.03
CA ARG A 556 65.85 52.72 -23.75
C ARG A 556 65.09 54.08 -23.74
N SER A 557 63.76 54.09 -23.84
CA SER A 557 62.73 54.00 -22.76
C SER A 557 62.64 55.20 -21.79
N ARG A 558 61.52 55.94 -21.85
CA ARG A 558 60.61 56.29 -20.72
C ARG A 558 59.44 57.15 -21.24
N SER A 559 58.20 56.65 -21.11
CA SER A 559 57.16 57.07 -20.14
C SER A 559 56.36 58.30 -20.60
N GLY A 560 55.04 58.37 -20.53
CA GLY A 560 54.02 57.51 -19.94
C GLY A 560 52.65 58.20 -20.02
N ARG A 561 51.65 57.61 -19.33
CA ARG A 561 50.22 58.02 -19.17
C ARG A 561 49.31 57.64 -20.35
N HIS A 562 48.07 57.15 -20.18
CA HIS A 562 47.22 56.83 -19.02
C HIS A 562 45.93 56.19 -19.57
N ASN A 563 45.33 55.27 -18.79
CA ASN A 563 43.97 54.69 -18.88
C ASN A 563 43.64 53.85 -20.14
N GLY A 564 43.10 52.64 -20.05
CA GLY A 564 42.09 52.16 -19.09
C GLY A 564 40.71 52.50 -19.64
N ASN A 565 40.11 51.59 -20.42
CA ASN A 565 38.69 51.22 -20.31
C ASN A 565 38.27 50.23 -21.40
N PHE A 566 37.67 49.15 -20.89
CA PHE A 566 36.67 48.29 -21.50
C PHE A 566 35.74 49.02 -22.48
N LYS A 567 35.51 48.44 -23.65
CA LYS A 567 34.39 48.80 -24.52
C LYS A 567 33.81 47.55 -25.17
N GLU A 568 32.82 46.98 -24.49
CA GLU A 568 31.87 46.03 -25.03
C GLU A 568 30.81 46.82 -25.83
N MET A 569 30.59 46.40 -27.08
CA MET A 569 29.75 47.11 -28.04
C MET A 569 28.42 46.35 -28.22
N ARG A 570 27.41 46.84 -27.51
CA ARG A 570 26.02 47.06 -27.95
C ARG A 570 25.61 46.40 -29.30
N ARG A 571 24.76 45.39 -29.26
CA ARG A 571 23.75 45.10 -30.31
C ARG A 571 22.35 45.31 -29.72
N MET A 572 21.56 46.10 -30.44
CA MET A 572 20.20 46.51 -30.13
C MET A 572 19.21 45.46 -30.65
N THR A 573 18.27 45.09 -29.79
CA THR A 573 17.08 44.29 -30.07
C THR A 573 15.96 45.19 -30.57
N THR A 574 15.12 44.65 -31.44
CA THR A 574 13.98 45.26 -32.13
C THR A 574 12.78 45.51 -31.21
N VAL A 575 12.13 46.66 -31.40
CA VAL A 575 10.86 47.10 -30.79
C VAL A 575 9.66 46.51 -31.54
N PRO A 576 8.55 46.16 -30.86
CA PRO A 576 7.21 46.22 -31.44
C PRO A 576 6.39 47.38 -30.85
N LEU A 577 5.51 47.92 -31.69
CA LEU A 577 4.62 49.07 -31.45
C LEU A 577 3.50 48.74 -30.45
N ASN A 578 3.26 49.68 -29.52
CA ASN A 578 2.10 49.75 -28.63
C ASN A 578 0.90 50.39 -29.37
N PHE A 579 -0.32 49.95 -29.04
CA PHE A 579 -1.39 50.89 -28.65
C PHE A 579 -2.34 50.25 -27.63
N VAL A 580 -2.79 51.10 -26.73
CA VAL A 580 -3.46 50.88 -25.44
C VAL A 580 -4.98 51.02 -25.58
N SER A 581 -5.76 50.29 -24.78
CA SER A 581 -6.93 50.87 -24.10
C SER A 581 -7.10 50.24 -22.71
N VAL A 582 -7.34 51.14 -21.75
CA VAL A 582 -7.43 50.96 -20.29
C VAL A 582 -8.90 50.76 -19.92
N SER A 583 -9.19 49.94 -18.90
CA SER A 583 -10.13 50.30 -17.83
C SER A 583 -9.87 49.48 -16.56
N LYS A 584 -9.96 50.20 -15.45
CA LYS A 584 -9.49 49.97 -14.08
C LYS A 584 -10.48 49.22 -13.18
N GLU A 585 -9.94 48.77 -12.03
CA GLU A 585 -10.56 48.66 -10.68
C GLU A 585 -11.75 47.66 -10.52
N ASP A 586 -11.89 46.80 -9.50
CA ASP A 586 -11.54 46.93 -8.08
C ASP A 586 -11.17 45.63 -7.32
N THR A 587 -10.38 45.93 -6.30
CA THR A 587 -9.85 45.30 -5.08
C THR A 587 -10.84 44.58 -4.11
N MET A 588 -10.28 43.56 -3.42
CA MET A 588 -10.37 43.20 -1.98
C MET A 588 -11.30 42.10 -1.41
N SER A 589 -10.62 41.19 -0.66
CA SER A 589 -10.93 40.55 0.65
C SER A 589 -12.07 39.51 0.71
N THR A 590 -11.93 38.25 1.15
CA THR A 590 -11.33 37.61 2.36
C THR A 590 -11.89 38.11 3.71
N TYR A 591 -12.87 37.40 4.30
CA TYR A 591 -12.86 36.83 5.67
C TYR A 591 -14.20 36.12 6.05
N THR A 592 -14.08 34.93 6.67
CA THR A 592 -14.92 34.19 7.68
C THR A 592 -16.44 34.37 7.86
N SER A 593 -17.15 33.24 8.07
CA SER A 593 -18.10 32.93 9.20
C SER A 593 -18.82 31.60 8.91
N ILE A 594 -18.63 30.50 9.66
CA ILE A 594 -19.36 30.01 10.86
C ILE A 594 -20.91 30.08 10.81
N CYS A 595 -21.53 28.88 10.84
CA CYS A 595 -22.84 28.42 11.39
C CYS A 595 -23.40 27.33 10.44
N GLY A 596 -23.68 26.08 10.80
CA GLY A 596 -24.15 25.53 12.07
C GLY A 596 -25.68 25.54 12.09
N SER A 597 -26.34 24.45 11.64
CA SER A 597 -27.76 24.12 11.92
C SER A 597 -28.13 22.73 11.36
N GLU A 598 -28.21 21.74 12.26
CA GLU A 598 -29.12 20.57 12.24
C GLU A 598 -29.91 20.67 13.57
N PRO A 599 -30.96 19.88 13.89
CA PRO A 599 -31.82 18.98 13.09
C PRO A 599 -33.33 19.10 13.43
N GLY A 600 -34.20 18.30 12.79
CA GLY A 600 -35.59 18.02 13.24
C GLY A 600 -36.44 17.43 12.10
N SER A 601 -36.87 16.17 12.12
CA SER A 601 -37.87 15.60 13.03
C SER A 601 -37.94 14.07 12.89
N PRO A 602 -38.50 13.36 13.89
CA PRO A 602 -39.60 12.42 13.60
C PRO A 602 -40.82 12.69 14.50
N PRO A 603 -42.02 12.21 14.12
CA PRO A 603 -42.61 11.18 14.98
C PRO A 603 -43.45 10.11 14.26
N LEU A 604 -43.40 8.91 14.88
CA LEU A 604 -44.43 7.88 15.08
C LEU A 604 -45.69 7.86 14.19
N GLY A 605 -45.83 6.72 13.50
CA GLY A 605 -47.05 6.12 12.96
C GLY A 605 -46.78 4.66 12.64
#